data_AF-A0AAN9WWB3-F1
#
_entry.id   AF-A0AAN9WWB3-F1
#
_cell.length_a   1.000
_cell.length_b   1.000
_cell.length_c   1.000
_cell.angle_alpha   90.00
_cell.angle_beta   90.00
_cell.angle_gamma   90.00
#
_symmetry.space_group_name_H-M   'P 1'
#
loop_
_entity.id
_entity.type
_entity.pdbx_description
1 polymer ?
#
loop_
_entity_poly.entity_id
_entity_poly.type
_entity_poly.pdbx_seq_one_letter_code
_entity_poly.pdbx_strand_id
1 'polypeptide(L)'
;MATQLNHVFRTSILKLKTQSETPLRTSSRTPRFEVINATSSASSARQLIESGTVRPILPKDASSAINSEGFILLDVRPTWEREKARVAGSLHVPIFVEDKDNSPITLLKKWVHFGYIGLWTGQYLTTVNSEFLSQVENDIPGKDTKLLVACGEGLRSMTAASKLYNGGYKNLGWLAGGFNRSKDNDFPSAEGKEKLQYATVGGASYIFLQLLIFLKAVG
;
A
#
# COMPACT_ATOMS: atom_id res chain seq x y z
N MET A 1 -23.48 -82.38 37.36
CA MET A 1 -22.74 -81.57 38.35
C MET A 1 -21.56 -80.90 37.65
N ALA A 2 -21.34 -79.62 37.96
CA ALA A 2 -20.10 -78.85 37.84
C ALA A 2 -19.41 -78.66 36.47
N THR A 3 -19.54 -77.43 35.94
CA THR A 3 -18.48 -76.50 35.48
C THR A 3 -17.19 -77.00 34.83
N GLN A 4 -16.83 -76.42 33.67
CA GLN A 4 -15.66 -75.53 33.52
C GLN A 4 -15.58 -74.87 32.13
N LEU A 5 -14.80 -73.79 32.08
CA LEU A 5 -14.70 -72.64 31.18
C LEU A 5 -14.06 -72.82 29.78
N ASN A 6 -14.18 -71.73 29.00
CA ASN A 6 -13.30 -71.21 27.94
C ASN A 6 -13.53 -71.68 26.49
N HIS A 7 -13.88 -70.76 25.58
CA HIS A 7 -12.90 -70.11 24.70
C HIS A 7 -13.54 -69.02 23.82
N VAL A 8 -12.77 -67.94 23.62
CA VAL A 8 -12.94 -66.86 22.63
C VAL A 8 -12.86 -67.42 21.21
N PHE A 9 -13.68 -66.95 20.24
CA PHE A 9 -13.40 -66.69 18.80
C PHE A 9 -14.74 -66.29 18.12
N ARG A 10 -14.90 -65.04 17.66
CA ARG A 10 -14.63 -64.54 16.29
C ARG A 10 -15.74 -64.90 15.26
N THR A 11 -16.42 -63.84 14.82
CA THR A 11 -17.02 -63.58 13.48
C THR A 11 -17.62 -64.74 12.68
N SER A 12 -18.85 -64.56 12.18
CA SER A 12 -19.12 -64.26 10.75
C SER A 12 -20.61 -64.47 10.36
N ILE A 13 -20.94 -63.97 9.15
CA ILE A 13 -22.10 -64.33 8.28
C ILE A 13 -23.39 -63.55 8.63
N LEU A 14 -24.06 -62.77 7.76
CA LEU A 14 -24.55 -62.99 6.38
C LEU A 14 -24.68 -61.63 5.65
N LYS A 15 -24.20 -61.41 4.41
CA LYS A 15 -24.59 -61.96 3.08
C LYS A 15 -25.50 -60.98 2.30
N LEU A 16 -24.95 -60.49 1.19
CA LEU A 16 -25.54 -59.72 0.07
C LEU A 16 -26.93 -60.20 -0.39
N LYS A 17 -27.79 -59.31 -0.96
CA LYS A 17 -27.77 -58.92 -2.40
C LYS A 17 -29.00 -58.07 -2.84
N THR A 18 -28.71 -56.88 -3.38
CA THR A 18 -29.24 -56.18 -4.58
C THR A 18 -30.74 -55.96 -4.83
N GLN A 19 -31.10 -54.67 -5.03
CA GLN A 19 -31.84 -54.04 -6.15
C GLN A 19 -32.05 -52.56 -5.73
N SER A 20 -32.04 -51.50 -6.54
CA SER A 20 -31.81 -51.19 -7.96
C SER A 20 -31.73 -49.65 -8.04
N GLU A 21 -31.12 -49.13 -9.09
CA GLU A 21 -30.69 -47.73 -9.29
C GLU A 21 -31.79 -46.66 -9.28
N THR A 22 -31.48 -45.47 -8.75
CA THR A 22 -31.97 -44.16 -9.24
C THR A 22 -30.99 -43.06 -8.78
N PRO A 23 -30.51 -42.16 -9.66
CA PRO A 23 -29.44 -41.24 -9.29
C PRO A 23 -29.97 -40.07 -8.46
N LEU A 24 -29.59 -40.03 -7.18
CA LEU A 24 -29.82 -38.90 -6.29
C LEU A 24 -28.96 -37.72 -6.73
N ARG A 25 -29.63 -36.69 -7.24
CA ARG A 25 -29.09 -35.38 -7.60
C ARG A 25 -28.52 -34.71 -6.34
N THR A 26 -27.21 -34.76 -6.16
CA THR A 26 -26.51 -34.10 -5.04
C THR A 26 -26.47 -32.59 -5.29
N SER A 27 -27.39 -31.87 -4.66
CA SER A 27 -27.32 -30.40 -4.56
C SER A 27 -26.24 -30.04 -3.54
N SER A 28 -25.00 -29.85 -3.99
CA SER A 28 -23.95 -29.20 -3.21
C SER A 28 -24.25 -27.71 -3.05
N ARG A 29 -25.05 -27.35 -2.03
CA ARG A 29 -25.13 -25.95 -1.56
C ARG A 29 -23.85 -25.64 -0.82
N THR A 30 -22.89 -25.02 -1.50
CA THR A 30 -21.80 -24.32 -0.83
C THR A 30 -22.39 -23.18 0.00
N PRO A 31 -22.01 -23.00 1.27
CA PRO A 31 -22.39 -21.80 2.01
C PRO A 31 -21.67 -20.64 1.35
N ARG A 32 -22.44 -19.79 0.67
CA ARG A 32 -21.97 -18.51 0.15
C ARG A 32 -21.50 -17.69 1.34
N PHE A 33 -20.20 -17.51 1.49
CA PHE A 33 -19.66 -16.51 2.41
C PHE A 33 -20.26 -15.16 2.00
N GLU A 34 -21.17 -14.67 2.83
CA GLU A 34 -21.68 -13.32 2.71
C GLU A 34 -20.53 -12.41 3.12
N VAL A 35 -19.90 -11.79 2.12
CA VAL A 35 -18.94 -10.72 2.37
C VAL A 35 -19.75 -9.58 2.96
N ILE A 36 -19.71 -9.46 4.28
CA ILE A 36 -20.21 -8.28 4.97
C ILE A 36 -19.30 -7.15 4.53
N ASN A 37 -19.75 -6.37 3.54
CA ASN A 37 -19.14 -5.10 3.21
C ASN A 37 -19.31 -4.21 4.45
N ALA A 38 -18.26 -4.09 5.25
CA ALA A 38 -18.20 -3.12 6.32
C ALA A 38 -18.43 -1.74 5.69
N THR A 39 -19.62 -1.18 5.92
CA THR A 39 -19.96 0.21 5.64
C THR A 39 -19.24 1.10 6.65
N SER A 40 -17.91 1.17 6.57
CA SER A 40 -17.22 2.34 7.09
C SER A 40 -17.48 3.47 6.10
N SER A 41 -18.09 4.54 6.58
CA SER A 41 -18.39 5.78 5.85
C SER A 41 -17.16 6.54 5.33
N ALA A 42 -15.98 5.92 5.37
CA ALA A 42 -14.76 6.46 4.81
C ALA A 42 -14.72 6.16 3.31
N SER A 43 -14.92 7.20 2.51
CA SER A 43 -14.80 7.12 1.06
C SER A 43 -13.44 6.54 0.65
N SER A 44 -13.45 5.46 -0.13
CA SER A 44 -12.23 4.85 -0.64
C SER A 44 -11.54 5.81 -1.60
N ALA A 45 -10.21 5.90 -1.52
CA ALA A 45 -9.43 6.81 -2.36
C ALA A 45 -9.71 6.60 -3.87
N ARG A 46 -9.98 5.37 -4.30
CA ARG A 46 -10.36 5.07 -5.68
C ARG A 46 -11.73 5.66 -6.03
N GLN A 47 -12.70 5.48 -5.15
CA GLN A 47 -14.04 6.06 -5.34
C GLN A 47 -13.98 7.58 -5.44
N LEU A 48 -13.13 8.23 -4.65
CA LEU A 48 -12.93 9.68 -4.71
C LEU A 48 -12.31 10.16 -6.03
N ILE A 49 -11.44 9.36 -6.63
CA ILE A 49 -10.85 9.68 -7.94
C ILE A 49 -11.87 9.41 -9.05
N GLU A 50 -12.60 8.30 -8.97
CA GLU A 50 -13.65 7.93 -9.93
C GLU A 50 -14.84 8.90 -9.88
N SER A 51 -15.19 9.42 -8.71
CA SER A 51 -16.22 10.45 -8.55
C SER A 51 -15.77 11.84 -8.99
N GLY A 52 -14.48 12.02 -9.30
CA GLY A 52 -13.89 13.31 -9.67
C GLY A 52 -13.67 14.26 -8.48
N THR A 53 -13.90 13.80 -7.24
CA THR A 53 -13.65 14.58 -6.03
C THR A 53 -12.16 14.85 -5.81
N VAL A 54 -11.32 13.86 -6.11
CA VAL A 54 -9.86 14.00 -6.14
C VAL A 54 -9.42 14.03 -7.59
N ARG A 55 -8.84 15.15 -8.02
CA ARG A 55 -8.40 15.32 -9.42
C ARG A 55 -7.08 14.57 -9.66
N PRO A 56 -7.02 13.62 -10.59
CA PRO A 56 -5.74 13.03 -11.01
C PRO A 56 -4.93 14.05 -11.82
N ILE A 57 -3.67 14.24 -11.45
CA ILE A 57 -2.73 15.13 -12.14
C ILE A 57 -1.51 14.31 -12.55
N LEU A 58 -1.13 14.35 -13.83
CA LEU A 58 0.06 13.66 -14.31
C LEU A 58 1.33 14.47 -13.94
N PRO A 59 2.50 13.84 -13.77
CA PRO A 59 3.75 14.54 -13.49
C PRO A 59 4.06 15.67 -14.46
N LYS A 60 3.85 15.47 -15.77
CA LYS A 60 4.01 16.49 -16.81
C LYS A 60 3.19 17.77 -16.58
N ASP A 61 2.03 17.64 -15.94
CA ASP A 61 1.09 18.74 -15.69
C ASP A 61 1.25 19.30 -14.26
N ALA A 62 2.08 18.67 -13.42
CA ALA A 62 2.23 19.01 -12.02
C ALA A 62 2.86 20.39 -11.81
N SER A 63 3.85 20.77 -12.63
CA SER A 63 4.42 22.12 -12.54
C SER A 63 3.40 23.21 -12.86
N SER A 64 2.52 22.99 -13.85
CA SER A 64 1.44 23.91 -14.18
C SER A 64 0.39 23.98 -13.07
N ALA A 65 0.05 22.84 -12.46
CA ALA A 65 -0.87 22.81 -11.33
C ALA A 65 -0.32 23.59 -10.12
N ILE A 66 0.97 23.46 -9.83
CA ILE A 66 1.61 24.17 -8.71
C ILE A 66 1.68 25.68 -9.01
N ASN A 67 2.25 26.06 -10.15
CA ASN A 67 2.57 27.46 -10.44
C ASN A 67 1.36 28.28 -10.92
N SER A 68 0.52 27.70 -11.78
CA SER A 68 -0.58 28.42 -12.43
C SER A 68 -1.90 28.24 -11.68
N GLU A 69 -2.18 27.03 -11.20
CA GLU A 69 -3.44 26.74 -10.52
C GLU A 69 -3.37 26.97 -9.00
N GLY A 70 -2.16 27.12 -8.43
CA GLY A 70 -1.91 27.41 -7.02
C GLY A 70 -1.99 26.18 -6.12
N PHE A 71 -1.68 24.99 -6.63
CA PHE A 71 -1.61 23.79 -5.79
C PHE A 71 -0.37 23.81 -4.90
N ILE A 72 -0.57 23.54 -3.60
CA ILE A 72 0.52 23.25 -2.68
C ILE A 72 0.87 21.76 -2.80
N LEU A 73 2.12 21.47 -3.15
CA LEU A 73 2.61 20.10 -3.23
C LEU A 73 2.86 19.53 -1.84
N LEU A 74 2.11 18.48 -1.47
CA LEU A 74 2.28 17.72 -0.23
C LEU A 74 2.96 16.38 -0.55
N ASP A 75 4.22 16.27 -0.15
CA ASP A 75 4.98 15.02 -0.21
C ASP A 75 4.66 14.17 1.01
N VAL A 76 4.08 12.99 0.80
CA VAL A 76 3.72 12.06 1.88
C VAL A 76 4.68 10.88 2.01
N ARG A 77 5.81 10.92 1.30
CA ARG A 77 6.84 9.89 1.41
C ARG A 77 7.48 9.89 2.81
N PRO A 78 8.03 8.76 3.25
CA PRO A 78 8.86 8.72 4.43
C PRO A 78 10.14 9.56 4.25
N THR A 79 10.75 9.94 5.37
CA THR A 79 11.93 10.83 5.42
C THR A 79 13.09 10.34 4.56
N TRP A 80 13.44 9.05 4.64
CA TRP A 80 14.56 8.47 3.90
C TRP A 80 14.40 8.50 2.37
N GLU A 81 13.18 8.54 1.84
CA GLU A 81 12.95 8.73 0.40
C GLU A 81 13.07 10.20 0.00
N ARG A 82 12.59 11.10 0.86
CA ARG A 82 12.67 12.55 0.63
C ARG A 82 14.09 13.07 0.68
N GLU A 83 14.94 12.52 1.54
CA GLU A 83 16.35 12.89 1.67
C GLU A 83 17.16 12.60 0.40
N LYS A 84 16.77 11.59 -0.39
CA LYS A 84 17.42 11.28 -1.67
C LYS A 84 17.10 12.31 -2.74
N ALA A 85 15.82 12.66 -2.86
CA ALA A 85 15.32 13.68 -3.77
C ALA A 85 13.96 14.23 -3.32
N ARG A 86 13.76 15.53 -3.49
CA ARG A 86 12.54 16.27 -3.13
C ARG A 86 12.28 17.41 -4.12
N VAL A 87 11.06 17.93 -4.13
CA VAL A 87 10.75 19.17 -4.84
C VAL A 87 10.91 20.34 -3.87
N ALA A 88 11.70 21.35 -4.25
CA ALA A 88 11.89 22.54 -3.44
C ALA A 88 10.56 23.27 -3.22
N GLY A 89 10.35 23.79 -2.01
CA GLY A 89 9.09 24.44 -1.63
C GLY A 89 7.91 23.49 -1.40
N SER A 90 8.09 22.17 -1.56
CA SER A 90 7.03 21.21 -1.21
C SER A 90 6.93 21.03 0.30
N LEU A 91 5.69 20.93 0.80
CA LEU A 91 5.43 20.52 2.18
C LEU A 91 5.70 19.02 2.33
N HIS A 92 6.07 18.58 3.53
CA HIS A 92 6.35 17.18 3.82
C HIS A 92 5.67 16.74 5.10
N VAL A 93 4.74 15.79 4.96
CA VAL A 93 4.11 15.12 6.10
C VAL A 93 3.99 13.63 5.77
N PRO A 94 4.82 12.76 6.38
CA PRO A 94 4.83 11.35 6.05
C PRO A 94 3.54 10.66 6.52
N ILE A 95 2.88 9.93 5.60
CA ILE A 95 1.72 9.10 5.95
C ILE A 95 2.15 7.76 6.57
N PHE A 96 3.34 7.27 6.20
CA PHE A 96 3.98 6.10 6.78
C PHE A 96 5.30 6.49 7.41
N VAL A 97 5.49 6.07 8.66
CA VAL A 97 6.69 6.31 9.45
C VAL A 97 7.29 4.97 9.89
N GLU A 98 8.57 4.97 10.23
CA GLU A 98 9.23 3.76 10.73
C GLU A 98 8.53 3.24 11.99
N ASP A 99 8.28 1.92 12.02
CA ASP A 99 7.79 1.24 13.20
C ASP A 99 8.92 1.15 14.23
N LYS A 100 8.83 1.91 15.32
CA LYS A 100 9.83 1.93 16.41
C LYS A 100 9.54 0.91 17.51
N ASP A 101 8.52 0.06 17.35
CA ASP A 101 8.19 -0.94 18.35
C ASP A 101 9.27 -2.02 18.40
N ASN A 102 9.75 -2.29 19.61
CA ASN A 102 10.84 -3.23 19.88
C ASN A 102 10.36 -4.49 20.61
N SER A 103 9.06 -4.77 20.57
CA SER A 103 8.49 -6.01 21.10
C SER A 103 9.10 -7.22 20.39
N PRO A 104 9.29 -8.38 21.06
CA PRO A 104 9.92 -9.56 20.47
C PRO A 104 9.27 -10.03 19.15
N ILE A 105 7.94 -9.94 19.07
CA ILE A 105 7.16 -10.26 17.87
C ILE A 105 7.46 -9.25 16.74
N THR A 106 7.55 -7.96 17.06
CA THR A 106 7.87 -6.92 16.08
C THR A 106 9.30 -7.04 15.59
N LEU A 107 10.26 -7.39 16.45
CA LEU A 107 11.63 -7.66 16.03
C LEU A 107 11.72 -8.85 15.06
N LEU A 108 11.00 -9.93 15.35
CA LEU A 108 10.89 -11.06 14.42
C LEU A 108 10.29 -10.62 13.08
N LYS A 109 9.21 -9.82 13.10
CA LYS A 109 8.60 -9.24 11.88
C LYS A 109 9.58 -8.37 11.11
N LYS A 110 10.31 -7.47 11.79
CA LYS A 110 11.34 -6.61 11.20
C LYS A 110 12.42 -7.44 10.53
N TRP A 111 12.89 -8.51 11.18
CA TRP A 111 13.90 -9.40 10.62
C TRP A 111 13.41 -10.12 9.36
N VAL A 112 12.22 -10.71 9.41
CA VAL A 112 11.60 -11.37 8.24
C VAL A 112 11.37 -10.38 7.11
N HIS A 113 10.83 -9.19 7.41
CA HIS A 113 10.63 -8.12 6.43
C HIS A 113 11.96 -7.69 5.80
N PHE A 114 12.98 -7.46 6.61
CA PHE A 114 14.31 -7.09 6.13
C PHE A 114 14.88 -8.16 5.21
N GLY A 115 14.87 -9.44 5.60
CA GLY A 115 15.43 -10.52 4.77
C GLY A 115 14.67 -10.71 3.45
N TYR A 116 13.34 -10.62 3.47
CA TYR A 116 12.53 -10.93 2.29
C TYR A 116 12.42 -9.76 1.31
N ILE A 117 12.23 -8.54 1.81
CA ILE A 117 11.95 -7.38 0.95
C ILE A 117 12.78 -6.14 1.29
N GLY A 118 13.06 -5.89 2.58
CA GLY A 118 13.74 -4.67 3.01
C GLY A 118 15.18 -4.56 2.50
N LEU A 119 15.95 -5.66 2.52
CA LEU A 119 17.32 -5.70 2.00
C LEU A 119 17.36 -5.43 0.49
N TRP A 120 16.36 -5.95 -0.24
CA TRP A 120 16.29 -5.79 -1.69
C TRP A 120 15.79 -4.40 -2.11
N THR A 121 14.73 -3.91 -1.46
CA THR A 121 14.02 -2.67 -1.85
C THR A 121 14.44 -1.44 -1.06
N GLY A 122 15.16 -1.63 0.06
CA GLY A 122 15.50 -0.57 1.01
C GLY A 122 14.32 -0.10 1.85
N GLN A 123 13.24 -0.87 1.89
CA GLN A 123 12.03 -0.51 2.64
C GLN A 123 12.17 -0.92 4.11
N TYR A 124 11.86 0.02 5.00
CA TYR A 124 11.72 -0.26 6.43
C TYR A 124 10.32 -0.77 6.74
N LEU A 125 10.18 -1.52 7.84
CA LEU A 125 8.86 -1.85 8.36
C LEU A 125 8.20 -0.54 8.83
N THR A 126 7.11 -0.16 8.16
CA THR A 126 6.43 1.11 8.42
C THR A 126 5.07 0.92 9.06
N THR A 127 4.71 1.85 9.94
CA THR A 127 3.36 2.00 10.48
C THR A 127 2.71 3.28 9.96
N VAL A 128 1.39 3.36 10.05
CA VAL A 128 0.62 4.54 9.64
C VAL A 128 0.81 5.64 10.70
N ASN A 129 1.14 6.85 10.25
CA ASN A 129 1.21 8.01 11.13
C ASN A 129 -0.20 8.41 11.58
N SER A 130 -0.48 8.32 12.89
CA SER A 130 -1.75 8.78 13.49
C SER A 130 -1.87 10.30 13.44
N GLU A 131 -0.75 11.00 13.61
CA GLU A 131 -0.65 12.46 13.67
C GLU A 131 -0.63 13.12 12.28
N PHE A 132 -0.76 12.33 11.21
CA PHE A 132 -0.70 12.83 9.83
C PHE A 132 -1.67 13.99 9.59
N LEU A 133 -2.94 13.86 9.99
CA LEU A 133 -3.93 14.92 9.77
C LEU A 133 -3.64 16.16 10.61
N SER A 134 -3.31 15.99 11.89
CA SER A 134 -2.94 17.08 12.79
C SER A 134 -1.73 17.86 12.27
N GLN A 135 -0.72 17.17 11.74
CA GLN A 135 0.46 17.80 11.15
C GLN A 135 0.10 18.61 9.90
N VAL A 136 -0.69 18.05 8.98
CA VAL A 136 -1.16 18.81 7.80
C VAL A 136 -2.01 20.00 8.19
N GLU A 137 -2.83 19.90 9.23
CA GLU A 137 -3.66 21.01 9.73
C GLU A 137 -2.85 22.14 10.34
N ASN A 138 -1.74 21.81 11.03
CA ASN A 138 -0.83 22.80 11.58
C ASN A 138 -0.13 23.61 10.48
N ASP A 139 0.29 22.93 9.40
CA ASP A 139 0.95 23.57 8.27
C ASP A 139 -0.05 24.26 7.32
N ILE A 140 -1.24 23.69 7.16
CA ILE A 140 -2.29 24.11 6.22
C ILE A 140 -3.66 24.09 6.93
N PRO A 141 -3.98 25.13 7.72
CA PRO A 141 -5.25 25.20 8.44
C PRO A 141 -6.45 25.41 7.51
N GLY A 142 -6.24 26.03 6.33
CA GLY A 142 -7.29 26.29 5.35
C GLY A 142 -7.73 25.03 4.61
N LYS A 143 -8.95 24.54 4.88
CA LYS A 143 -9.52 23.33 4.25
C LYS A 143 -9.89 23.49 2.77
N ASP A 144 -10.04 24.72 2.32
CA ASP A 144 -10.30 25.05 0.92
C ASP A 144 -9.00 25.24 0.11
N THR A 145 -7.82 25.05 0.73
CA THR A 145 -6.52 25.10 0.03
C THR A 145 -6.40 23.97 -0.97
N LYS A 146 -5.86 24.27 -2.16
CA LYS A 146 -5.60 23.27 -3.20
C LYS A 146 -4.35 22.47 -2.84
N LEU A 147 -4.49 21.17 -2.61
CA LEU A 147 -3.38 20.28 -2.23
C LEU A 147 -3.12 19.26 -3.31
N LEU A 148 -1.88 19.17 -3.79
CA LEU A 148 -1.44 18.11 -4.68
C LEU A 148 -0.68 17.08 -3.86
N VAL A 149 -1.31 15.94 -3.60
CA VAL A 149 -0.73 14.88 -2.77
C VAL A 149 0.12 13.96 -3.64
N ALA A 150 1.41 13.85 -3.30
CA ALA A 150 2.38 13.06 -4.05
C ALA A 150 3.10 12.05 -3.16
N CYS A 151 3.37 10.87 -3.72
CA CYS A 151 4.28 9.90 -3.12
C CYS A 151 5.15 9.27 -4.21
N GLY A 152 5.88 8.21 -3.88
CA GLY A 152 6.69 7.46 -4.84
C GLY A 152 5.93 6.97 -6.08
N GLU A 153 4.95 6.07 -5.88
CA GLU A 153 4.22 5.39 -6.96
C GLU A 153 2.76 5.82 -7.12
N GLY A 154 2.26 6.67 -6.21
CA GLY A 154 0.87 7.14 -6.18
C GLY A 154 -0.05 6.36 -5.23
N LEU A 155 0.31 5.17 -4.76
CA LEU A 155 -0.56 4.37 -3.87
C LEU A 155 -0.69 4.96 -2.46
N ARG A 156 0.43 5.37 -1.85
CA ARG A 156 0.41 5.98 -0.51
C ARG A 156 -0.29 7.34 -0.50
N SER A 157 -0.18 8.11 -1.60
CA SER A 157 -0.84 9.40 -1.74
C SER A 157 -2.35 9.28 -1.96
N MET A 158 -2.84 8.16 -2.52
CA MET A 158 -4.28 7.85 -2.53
C MET A 158 -4.82 7.73 -1.10
N THR A 159 -4.15 6.94 -0.23
CA THR A 159 -4.56 6.81 1.18
C THR A 159 -4.51 8.14 1.90
N ALA A 160 -3.46 8.94 1.69
CA ALA A 160 -3.37 10.28 2.26
C ALA A 160 -4.48 11.22 1.76
N ALA A 161 -4.81 11.19 0.46
CA ALA A 161 -5.92 11.98 -0.09
C ALA A 161 -7.27 11.61 0.51
N SER A 162 -7.56 10.31 0.70
CA SER A 162 -8.79 9.87 1.39
C SER A 162 -8.82 10.35 2.85
N LYS A 163 -7.69 10.27 3.57
CA LYS A 163 -7.61 10.83 4.93
C LYS A 163 -7.86 12.34 4.95
N LEU A 164 -7.25 13.10 4.04
CA LEU A 164 -7.44 14.55 3.94
C LEU A 164 -8.88 14.91 3.61
N TYR A 165 -9.50 14.19 2.67
CA TYR A 165 -10.89 14.40 2.31
C TYR A 165 -11.82 14.17 3.52
N ASN A 166 -11.63 13.06 4.23
CA ASN A 166 -12.38 12.78 5.46
C ASN A 166 -12.07 13.80 6.58
N GLY A 167 -10.89 14.42 6.56
CA GLY A 167 -10.51 15.56 7.41
C GLY A 167 -11.01 16.92 6.92
N GLY A 168 -11.90 16.96 5.92
CA GLY A 168 -12.60 18.15 5.45
C GLY A 168 -11.91 18.93 4.33
N TYR A 169 -10.76 18.48 3.81
CA TYR A 169 -10.12 19.15 2.68
C TYR A 169 -10.89 18.87 1.38
N LYS A 170 -11.23 19.93 0.65
CA LYS A 170 -12.13 19.83 -0.52
C LYS A 170 -11.39 19.83 -1.86
N ASN A 171 -10.30 20.56 -1.95
CA ASN A 171 -9.59 20.79 -3.20
C ASN A 171 -8.35 19.88 -3.29
N LEU A 172 -8.57 18.60 -3.54
CA LEU A 172 -7.52 17.60 -3.55
C LEU A 172 -7.14 17.18 -4.97
N GLY A 173 -5.84 17.24 -5.25
CA GLY A 173 -5.19 16.66 -6.40
C GLY A 173 -4.34 15.47 -5.98
N TRP A 174 -4.24 14.49 -6.87
CA TRP A 174 -3.41 13.30 -6.66
C TRP A 174 -2.41 13.17 -7.81
N LEU A 175 -1.13 13.06 -7.47
CA LEU A 175 -0.08 12.85 -8.47
C LEU A 175 -0.13 11.41 -9.01
N ALA A 176 -0.69 11.25 -10.20
CA ALA A 176 -0.96 9.96 -10.81
C ALA A 176 0.34 9.22 -11.17
N GLY A 177 0.58 8.09 -10.49
CA GLY A 177 1.81 7.31 -10.62
C GLY A 177 3.01 7.86 -9.84
N GLY A 178 2.80 8.93 -9.06
CA GLY A 178 3.80 9.50 -8.16
C GLY A 178 5.07 10.03 -8.84
N PHE A 179 6.11 10.24 -8.03
CA PHE A 179 7.42 10.72 -8.50
C PHE A 179 8.13 9.72 -9.40
N ASN A 180 7.83 8.42 -9.33
CA ASN A 180 8.45 7.41 -10.19
C ASN A 180 8.15 7.61 -11.68
N ARG A 181 7.05 8.31 -12.01
CA ARG A 181 6.69 8.67 -13.39
C ARG A 181 7.15 10.07 -13.80
N SER A 182 7.81 10.80 -12.90
CA SER A 182 8.35 12.13 -13.22
C SER A 182 9.57 12.03 -14.12
N LYS A 183 9.71 12.99 -15.02
CA LYS A 183 10.90 13.23 -15.82
C LYS A 183 11.66 14.44 -15.27
N ASP A 184 12.90 14.59 -15.72
CA ASP A 184 13.78 15.68 -15.28
C ASP A 184 13.15 17.08 -15.48
N ASN A 185 12.31 17.25 -16.51
CA ASN A 185 11.68 18.54 -16.83
C ASN A 185 10.32 18.76 -16.14
N ASP A 186 9.74 17.74 -15.51
CA ASP A 186 8.40 17.82 -14.93
C ASP A 186 8.41 18.62 -13.60
N PHE A 187 9.53 18.58 -12.88
CA PHE A 187 9.76 19.33 -11.65
C PHE A 187 11.11 20.05 -11.73
N PRO A 188 11.17 21.27 -12.32
CA PRO A 188 12.41 22.02 -12.46
C PRO A 188 13.09 22.34 -11.12
N SER A 189 12.30 22.45 -10.05
CA SER A 189 12.79 22.74 -8.70
C SER A 189 13.14 21.47 -7.91
N ALA A 190 13.43 20.35 -8.57
CA ALA A 190 13.85 19.12 -7.90
C ALA A 190 15.27 19.26 -7.32
N GLU A 191 15.42 18.92 -6.04
CA GLU A 191 16.69 18.93 -5.29
C GLU A 191 16.99 17.52 -4.77
N GLY A 192 18.27 17.16 -4.71
CA GLY A 192 18.70 15.88 -4.15
C GLY A 192 20.00 15.38 -4.77
N LYS A 193 20.53 14.30 -4.20
CA LYS A 193 21.63 13.55 -4.82
C LYS A 193 21.14 12.70 -5.98
N GLU A 194 19.87 12.29 -5.91
CA GLU A 194 19.23 11.39 -6.85
C GLU A 194 18.14 12.09 -7.67
N LYS A 195 17.71 11.44 -8.74
CA LYS A 195 16.52 11.86 -9.47
C LYS A 195 15.25 11.47 -8.71
N LEU A 196 14.21 12.30 -8.79
CA LEU A 196 12.89 12.03 -8.18
C LEU A 196 12.33 10.66 -8.56
N GLN A 197 12.50 10.26 -9.83
CA GLN A 197 12.08 8.95 -10.36
C GLN A 197 12.72 7.73 -9.67
N TYR A 198 13.89 7.91 -9.04
CA TYR A 198 14.66 6.83 -8.42
C TYR A 198 14.69 6.92 -6.90
N ALA A 199 14.10 7.96 -6.30
CA ALA A 199 14.14 8.20 -4.87
C ALA A 199 13.47 7.08 -4.05
N THR A 200 12.52 6.34 -4.64
CA THR A 200 11.88 5.19 -3.97
C THR A 200 12.73 3.93 -4.01
N VAL A 201 13.72 3.86 -4.90
CA VAL A 201 14.56 2.68 -5.06
C VAL A 201 15.63 2.69 -3.97
N GLY A 202 15.73 1.59 -3.22
CA GLY A 202 16.72 1.42 -2.17
C GLY A 202 17.29 -0.01 -2.14
N GLY A 203 18.06 -0.29 -1.09
CA GLY A 203 18.63 -1.62 -0.87
C GLY A 203 19.54 -2.09 -2.01
N ALA A 204 19.61 -3.40 -2.20
CA ALA A 204 20.36 -4.00 -3.30
C ALA A 204 19.87 -3.52 -4.69
N SER A 205 18.56 -3.26 -4.84
CA SER A 205 17.98 -2.80 -6.12
C SER A 205 18.58 -1.47 -6.58
N TYR A 206 18.93 -0.59 -5.65
CA TYR A 206 19.58 0.67 -5.98
C TYR A 206 20.99 0.46 -6.57
N ILE A 207 21.75 -0.54 -6.08
CA ILE A 207 23.07 -0.88 -6.64
C ILE A 207 22.91 -1.38 -8.09
N PHE A 208 21.95 -2.27 -8.34
CA PHE A 208 21.66 -2.74 -9.70
C PHE A 208 21.22 -1.60 -10.61
N LEU A 209 20.38 -0.68 -10.12
CA LEU A 209 19.98 0.51 -10.88
C LEU A 209 21.19 1.36 -11.26
N GLN A 210 22.10 1.64 -10.32
CA GLN A 210 23.32 2.40 -10.60
C GLN A 210 24.20 1.68 -11.63
N LEU A 211 24.35 0.36 -11.53
CA LEU A 211 25.09 -0.43 -12.52
C LEU A 211 24.44 -0.33 -13.92
N LEU A 212 23.12 -0.44 -14.02
CA LEU A 212 22.40 -0.32 -15.29
C LEU A 212 22.54 1.08 -15.90
N ILE A 213 22.45 2.13 -15.07
CA ILE A 213 22.66 3.51 -15.51
C ILE A 213 24.09 3.68 -16.03
N PHE A 214 25.08 3.16 -15.31
CA PHE A 214 26.48 3.19 -15.72
C PHE A 214 26.70 2.48 -17.06
N LEU A 215 26.20 1.24 -17.20
CA LEU A 215 26.33 0.47 -18.45
C LEU A 215 25.70 1.20 -19.65
N LYS A 216 24.54 1.86 -19.45
CA LYS A 216 23.87 2.66 -20.48
C LYS A 216 24.64 3.94 -20.83
N ALA A 217 25.43 4.49 -19.91
CA ALA A 217 26.22 5.70 -20.17
C ALA A 217 27.53 5.40 -20.91
N VAL A 218 28.06 4.18 -20.78
CA VAL A 218 29.34 3.75 -21.37
C VAL A 218 29.17 3.03 -22.72
N GLY A 219 28.01 2.39 -22.94
CA GLY A 219 27.65 1.75 -24.21
C GLY A 219 26.88 2.67 -25.14
#